data_AF-C6SXZ6-F1
#
_entry.id   AF-C6SXZ6-F1
#
_cell.length_a   1.000
_cell.length_b   1.000
_cell.length_c   1.000
_cell.angle_alpha   90.00
_cell.angle_beta   90.00
_cell.angle_gamma   90.00
#
_symmetry.space_group_name_H-M   'P 1'
#
loop_
_entity.id
_entity.type
_entity.pdbx_description
1 polymer ?
#
loop_
_entity_poly.entity_id
_entity_poly.type
_entity_poly.pdbx_seq_one_letter_code
_entity_poly.pdbx_strand_id
1 'polypeptide(L)'
;MKESVGNPLRLQSVNHISLICRSVEQSMDFYQNVLGFYPIRRPGSLDFDGAWLFGYGIGIHLLEAENPEKLPKKKEINPKDNHISFQCESMVAVEKKLKEMEIDYARATVEEGGIQVDQLFFHDPDGFMIEICNCDSLPVIPLVGEVARSCSLVNLEKMQNQQQIQKMLQQL
;
A
#
# COMPACT_ATOMS: atom_id res chain seq x y z
N MET A 1 -29.66 -1.82 -18.57
CA MET A 1 -28.43 -1.85 -17.73
C MET A 1 -27.66 -3.09 -18.14
N LYS A 2 -26.37 -2.99 -18.49
CA LYS A 2 -25.55 -4.18 -18.74
C LYS A 2 -25.38 -4.93 -17.42
N GLU A 3 -25.60 -6.25 -17.43
CA GLU A 3 -25.27 -7.09 -16.30
C GLU A 3 -23.76 -6.94 -16.01
N SER A 4 -23.44 -6.62 -14.75
CA SER A 4 -22.07 -6.64 -14.28
C SER A 4 -21.65 -8.10 -14.18
N VAL A 5 -20.78 -8.54 -15.08
CA VAL A 5 -20.16 -9.88 -15.01
C VAL A 5 -19.10 -9.84 -13.91
N GLY A 6 -19.54 -9.78 -12.65
CA GLY A 6 -18.77 -9.72 -11.40
C GLY A 6 -17.24 -9.62 -11.53
N ASN A 7 -16.53 -10.71 -11.22
CA ASN A 7 -15.08 -10.83 -11.28
C ASN A 7 -14.65 -11.62 -12.54
N PRO A 8 -14.59 -10.99 -13.73
CA PRO A 8 -14.47 -11.70 -15.01
C PRO A 8 -13.09 -12.31 -15.19
N LEU A 9 -12.07 -11.68 -14.60
CA LEU A 9 -10.67 -12.11 -14.65
C LEU A 9 -10.28 -12.99 -13.46
N ARG A 10 -11.20 -13.26 -12.53
CA ARG A 10 -10.96 -14.05 -11.32
C ARG A 10 -9.77 -13.54 -10.49
N LEU A 11 -9.62 -12.21 -10.43
CA LEU A 11 -8.57 -11.56 -9.64
C LEU A 11 -8.84 -11.78 -8.15
N GLN A 12 -7.77 -11.92 -7.37
CA GLN A 12 -7.85 -12.16 -5.92
C GLN A 12 -7.52 -10.89 -5.14
N SER A 13 -6.36 -10.31 -5.40
CA SER A 13 -5.83 -9.14 -4.69
C SER A 13 -4.84 -8.37 -5.56
N VAL A 14 -4.43 -7.20 -5.08
CA VAL A 14 -3.25 -6.51 -5.59
C VAL A 14 -2.02 -7.36 -5.26
N ASN A 15 -1.21 -7.67 -6.25
CA ASN A 15 0.02 -8.44 -6.05
C ASN A 15 1.20 -7.53 -5.69
N HIS A 16 1.44 -6.49 -6.49
CA HIS A 16 2.47 -5.50 -6.25
C HIS A 16 2.14 -4.17 -6.95
N ILE A 17 2.82 -3.11 -6.52
CA ILE A 17 2.96 -1.87 -7.29
C ILE A 17 4.40 -1.75 -7.80
N SER A 18 4.59 -1.04 -8.91
CA SER A 18 5.91 -0.75 -9.45
C SER A 18 6.15 0.76 -9.43
N LEU A 19 7.29 1.17 -8.90
CA LEU A 19 7.69 2.56 -8.76
C LEU A 19 9.05 2.78 -9.41
N ILE A 20 9.14 3.84 -10.20
CA ILE A 20 10.41 4.29 -10.76
C ILE A 20 11.02 5.28 -9.76
N CYS A 21 12.26 5.03 -9.35
CA CYS A 21 12.96 5.82 -8.35
C CYS A 21 14.25 6.42 -8.90
N ARG A 22 14.72 7.52 -8.29
CA ARG A 22 16.04 8.09 -8.61
C ARG A 22 17.20 7.31 -7.99
N SER A 23 16.95 6.64 -6.88
CA SER A 23 17.96 5.86 -6.14
C SER A 23 17.27 4.72 -5.43
N VAL A 24 17.63 3.48 -5.77
CA VAL A 24 17.10 2.29 -5.11
C VAL A 24 17.43 2.31 -3.62
N GLU A 25 18.62 2.76 -3.23
CA GLU A 25 19.04 2.87 -1.83
C GLU A 25 18.13 3.80 -1.02
N GLN A 26 17.89 5.02 -1.50
CA GLN A 26 17.04 6.00 -0.80
C GLN A 26 15.59 5.54 -0.71
N SER A 27 15.05 4.98 -1.80
CA SER A 27 13.70 4.43 -1.79
C SER A 27 13.59 3.22 -0.86
N MET A 28 14.56 2.30 -0.88
CA MET A 28 14.58 1.17 0.05
C MET A 28 14.60 1.62 1.51
N ASP A 29 15.44 2.59 1.85
CA ASP A 29 15.51 3.16 3.19
C ASP A 29 14.14 3.70 3.64
N PHE A 30 13.48 4.50 2.79
CA PHE A 30 12.14 5.00 3.09
C PHE A 30 11.10 3.88 3.24
N TYR A 31 10.97 2.99 2.25
CA TYR A 31 9.94 1.96 2.27
C TYR A 31 10.16 0.97 3.43
N GLN A 32 11.41 0.73 3.83
CA GLN A 32 11.72 -0.13 4.97
C GLN A 32 11.54 0.58 6.31
N ASN A 33 12.13 1.75 6.49
CA ASN A 33 12.26 2.38 7.81
C ASN A 33 11.11 3.34 8.14
N VAL A 34 10.42 3.88 7.13
CA VAL A 34 9.23 4.72 7.30
C VAL A 34 7.95 3.88 7.17
N LEU A 35 7.85 3.08 6.10
CA LEU A 35 6.64 2.30 5.81
C LEU A 35 6.71 0.84 6.26
N GLY A 36 7.82 0.35 6.83
CA GLY A 36 7.87 -0.98 7.44
C GLY A 36 7.87 -2.18 6.48
N PHE A 37 8.12 -1.97 5.19
CA PHE A 37 8.34 -3.07 4.24
C PHE A 37 9.68 -3.77 4.52
N TYR A 38 9.86 -4.98 4.03
CA TYR A 38 11.15 -5.67 4.08
C TYR A 38 11.61 -6.12 2.69
N PRO A 39 12.91 -6.09 2.39
CA PRO A 39 13.44 -6.53 1.11
C PRO A 39 13.29 -8.04 0.94
N ILE A 40 13.01 -8.47 -0.29
CA ILE A 40 12.90 -9.87 -0.68
C ILE A 40 13.84 -10.17 -1.86
N ARG A 41 14.10 -11.46 -2.09
CA ARG A 41 14.98 -11.89 -3.18
C ARG A 41 14.40 -11.49 -4.54
N ARG A 42 15.19 -10.75 -5.32
CA ARG A 42 14.90 -10.40 -6.70
C ARG A 42 15.35 -11.52 -7.66
N PRO A 43 14.57 -11.84 -8.72
CA PRO A 43 15.03 -12.75 -9.77
C PRO A 43 16.30 -12.24 -10.45
N GLY A 44 17.29 -13.13 -10.62
CA GLY A 44 18.58 -12.77 -11.23
C GLY A 44 18.54 -12.52 -12.74
N SER A 45 17.41 -12.80 -13.40
CA SER A 45 17.23 -12.56 -14.84
C SER A 45 16.90 -11.10 -15.18
N LEU A 46 16.74 -10.23 -14.18
CA LEU A 46 16.43 -8.82 -14.38
C LEU A 46 17.73 -8.01 -14.37
N ASP A 47 18.03 -7.35 -15.48
CA ASP A 47 19.33 -6.76 -15.83
C ASP A 47 19.41 -5.24 -15.62
N PHE A 48 18.47 -4.67 -14.87
CA PHE A 48 18.46 -3.27 -14.43
C PHE A 48 18.66 -3.15 -12.91
N ASP A 49 18.99 -1.96 -12.42
CA ASP A 49 19.09 -1.70 -10.98
C ASP A 49 17.69 -1.56 -10.35
N GLY A 50 17.45 -2.32 -9.28
CA GLY A 50 16.13 -2.38 -8.66
C GLY A 50 16.09 -3.26 -7.42
N ALA A 51 15.03 -3.10 -6.65
CA ALA A 51 14.78 -3.86 -5.43
C ALA A 51 13.33 -4.31 -5.34
N TRP A 52 13.10 -5.47 -4.72
CA TRP A 52 11.76 -5.96 -4.41
C TRP A 52 11.57 -5.92 -2.90
N LEU A 53 10.48 -5.32 -2.46
CA LEU A 53 10.07 -5.29 -1.07
C LEU A 53 8.69 -5.92 -0.90
N PHE A 54 8.39 -6.42 0.29
CA PHE A 54 7.10 -6.99 0.63
C PHE A 54 6.65 -6.54 2.01
N GLY A 55 5.34 -6.35 2.17
CA GLY A 55 4.72 -5.86 3.40
C GLY A 55 3.21 -5.80 3.23
N TYR A 56 2.46 -5.98 4.32
CA TYR A 56 0.99 -5.83 4.32
C TYR A 56 0.24 -6.66 3.26
N GLY A 57 0.83 -7.77 2.80
CA GLY A 57 0.26 -8.62 1.75
C GLY A 57 0.48 -8.13 0.31
N ILE A 58 1.24 -7.05 0.09
CA ILE A 58 1.57 -6.50 -1.23
C ILE A 58 3.08 -6.39 -1.46
N GLY A 59 3.50 -6.47 -2.71
CA GLY A 59 4.88 -6.16 -3.13
C GLY A 59 5.08 -4.71 -3.56
N ILE A 60 6.31 -4.20 -3.42
CA ILE A 60 6.78 -2.99 -4.07
C ILE A 60 8.00 -3.35 -4.92
N HIS A 61 7.92 -3.10 -6.23
CA HIS A 61 9.05 -3.22 -7.13
C HIS A 61 9.62 -1.82 -7.39
N LEU A 62 10.83 -1.57 -6.89
CA LEU A 62 11.61 -0.37 -7.17
C LEU A 62 12.44 -0.60 -8.43
N LEU A 63 12.33 0.33 -9.39
CA LEU A 63 13.07 0.34 -10.64
C LEU A 63 13.90 1.63 -10.69
N GLU A 64 15.22 1.54 -10.71
CA GLU A 64 16.05 2.75 -10.84
C GLU A 64 15.90 3.34 -12.24
N ALA A 65 15.69 4.66 -12.31
CA ALA A 65 15.59 5.36 -13.58
C ALA A 65 16.96 5.49 -14.26
N GLU A 66 17.02 5.19 -15.56
CA GLU A 66 18.22 5.45 -16.38
C GLU A 66 18.58 6.95 -16.46
N ASN A 67 17.57 7.82 -16.32
CA ASN A 67 17.68 9.28 -16.44
C ASN A 67 16.97 9.96 -15.25
N PRO A 68 17.52 9.87 -14.02
CA PRO A 68 16.84 10.30 -12.79
C PRO A 68 16.50 11.81 -12.77
N GLU A 69 17.26 12.62 -13.50
CA GLU A 69 17.04 14.05 -13.67
C GLU A 69 15.77 14.41 -14.45
N LYS A 70 15.26 13.47 -15.27
CA LYS A 70 14.02 13.65 -16.04
C LYS A 70 12.76 13.32 -15.23
N LEU A 71 12.90 12.66 -14.07
CA LEU A 71 11.76 12.35 -13.24
C LEU A 71 11.14 13.63 -12.67
N PRO A 72 9.80 13.74 -12.65
CA PRO A 72 9.11 14.92 -12.14
C PRO A 72 9.45 15.14 -10.67
N LYS A 73 9.69 16.39 -10.28
CA LYS A 73 9.90 16.78 -8.89
C LYS A 73 8.60 17.37 -8.35
N LYS A 74 7.82 16.56 -7.64
CA LYS A 74 6.63 17.03 -6.95
C LYS A 74 7.03 17.56 -5.58
N LYS A 75 6.61 18.78 -5.27
CA LYS A 75 6.88 19.44 -3.98
C LYS A 75 5.61 19.67 -3.18
N GLU A 76 4.52 19.99 -3.86
CA GLU A 76 3.23 20.21 -3.24
C GLU A 76 2.54 18.89 -2.94
N ILE A 77 2.09 18.71 -1.70
CA ILE A 77 1.27 17.58 -1.31
C ILE A 77 -0.16 17.86 -1.78
N ASN A 78 -0.58 17.15 -2.82
CA ASN A 78 -1.93 17.24 -3.37
C ASN A 78 -2.72 15.96 -3.05
N PRO A 79 -3.71 16.01 -2.13
CA PRO A 79 -4.57 14.86 -1.82
C PRO A 79 -5.32 14.25 -3.02
N LYS A 80 -5.35 14.93 -4.17
CA LYS A 80 -6.01 14.46 -5.40
C LYS A 80 -5.08 13.75 -6.38
N ASP A 81 -3.78 13.71 -6.12
CA ASP A 81 -2.82 12.99 -6.96
C ASP A 81 -2.95 11.47 -6.80
N ASN A 82 -2.46 10.71 -7.78
CA ASN A 82 -2.38 9.25 -7.70
C ASN A 82 -1.55 8.82 -6.47
N HIS A 83 -2.10 7.93 -5.66
CA HIS A 83 -1.48 7.43 -4.44
C HIS A 83 -1.71 5.92 -4.25
N ILE A 84 -0.90 5.33 -3.37
CA ILE A 84 -1.25 4.10 -2.66
C ILE A 84 -1.70 4.44 -1.24
N SER A 85 -2.75 3.78 -0.78
CA SER A 85 -3.32 3.99 0.55
C SER A 85 -3.07 2.81 1.47
N PHE A 86 -2.72 3.08 2.73
CA PHE A 86 -2.56 2.08 3.77
C PHE A 86 -3.53 2.31 4.93
N GLN A 87 -4.10 1.22 5.42
CA GLN A 87 -4.81 1.21 6.69
C GLN A 87 -3.80 1.31 7.84
N CYS A 88 -4.17 2.00 8.92
CA CYS A 88 -3.39 2.01 10.15
C CYS A 88 -4.24 1.66 11.37
N GLU A 89 -3.57 1.31 12.46
CA GLU A 89 -4.23 1.06 13.76
C GLU A 89 -4.60 2.38 14.47
N SER A 90 -3.85 3.45 14.23
CA SER A 90 -4.05 4.74 14.89
C SER A 90 -3.49 5.90 14.07
N MET A 91 -4.39 6.74 13.56
CA MET A 91 -4.04 7.99 12.86
C MET A 91 -3.19 8.91 13.74
N VAL A 92 -3.46 8.94 15.04
CA VAL A 92 -2.71 9.77 16.01
C VAL A 92 -1.25 9.29 16.13
N ALA A 93 -1.03 7.98 16.18
CA ALA A 93 0.31 7.42 16.27
C ALA A 93 1.11 7.69 14.98
N VAL A 94 0.47 7.54 13.82
CA VAL A 94 1.08 7.84 12.51
C VAL A 94 1.46 9.31 12.42
N GLU A 95 0.53 10.22 12.73
CA GLU A 95 0.79 11.66 12.67
C GLU A 95 1.94 12.08 13.60
N LYS A 96 1.99 11.51 14.82
CA LYS A 96 3.10 11.73 15.75
C LYS A 96 4.43 11.28 15.15
N LYS A 97 4.47 10.10 14.52
CA LYS A 97 5.69 9.55 13.91
C LYS A 97 6.16 10.38 12.72
N LEU A 98 5.25 10.83 11.85
CA LEU A 98 5.59 11.74 10.74
C LEU A 98 6.25 13.03 11.25
N LYS A 99 5.72 13.63 12.34
CA LYS A 99 6.33 14.80 12.98
C LYS A 99 7.72 14.51 13.55
N GLU A 100 7.90 13.37 14.23
CA GLU A 100 9.19 12.95 14.79
C GLU A 100 10.26 12.72 13.70
N MET A 101 9.84 12.27 12.52
CA MET A 101 10.71 12.04 11.36
C MET A 101 10.87 13.28 10.48
N GLU A 102 10.26 14.41 10.85
CA GLU A 102 10.27 15.65 10.07
C GLU A 102 9.75 15.48 8.62
N ILE A 103 8.76 14.60 8.43
CA ILE A 103 8.11 14.37 7.14
C ILE A 103 6.91 15.31 7.02
N ASP A 104 6.94 16.19 6.02
CA ASP A 104 5.80 17.04 5.68
C ASP A 104 4.59 16.20 5.24
N TYR A 105 3.41 16.55 5.75
CA TYR A 105 2.16 15.87 5.41
C TYR A 105 0.99 16.84 5.34
N ALA A 106 -0.03 16.49 4.54
CA ALA A 106 -1.33 17.14 4.54
C ALA A 106 -2.36 16.26 5.24
N ARG A 107 -3.31 16.88 5.94
CA ARG A 107 -4.43 16.20 6.59
C ARG A 107 -5.75 16.57 5.91
N ALA A 108 -6.61 15.58 5.70
CA ALA A 108 -7.99 15.78 5.29
C ALA A 108 -8.93 14.93 6.15
N THR A 109 -10.19 15.34 6.21
CA THR A 109 -11.25 14.57 6.88
C THR A 109 -12.46 14.53 5.95
N VAL A 110 -13.01 13.33 5.77
CA VAL A 110 -14.24 13.06 5.04
C VAL A 110 -15.32 12.65 6.03
N GLU A 111 -16.52 13.20 5.88
CA GLU A 111 -17.67 12.84 6.70
C GLU A 111 -18.79 12.32 5.80
N GLU A 112 -19.29 11.11 6.11
CA GLU A 112 -20.43 10.52 5.42
C GLU A 112 -21.33 9.79 6.43
N GLY A 113 -22.61 10.15 6.47
CA GLY A 113 -23.58 9.49 7.36
C GLY A 113 -23.23 9.59 8.85
N GLY A 114 -22.49 10.63 9.27
CA GLY A 114 -22.00 10.81 10.64
C GLY A 114 -20.74 10.00 10.98
N ILE A 115 -20.16 9.28 10.01
CA ILE A 115 -18.87 8.61 10.13
C ILE A 115 -17.80 9.56 9.63
N GLN A 116 -16.76 9.79 10.44
CA GLN A 116 -15.59 10.58 10.06
C GLN A 116 -14.42 9.67 9.73
N VAL A 117 -13.81 9.93 8.57
CA VAL A 117 -12.60 9.28 8.09
C VAL A 117 -11.52 10.34 7.97
N ASP A 118 -10.37 10.07 8.58
CA ASP A 118 -9.19 10.91 8.50
C ASP A 118 -8.20 10.33 7.50
N GLN A 119 -7.54 11.24 6.79
CA GLN A 119 -6.53 10.93 5.79
C GLN A 119 -5.27 11.76 6.08
N LEU A 120 -4.11 11.12 5.96
CA LEU A 120 -2.81 11.78 5.96
C LEU A 120 -2.11 11.49 4.64
N PHE A 121 -1.64 12.53 3.97
CA PHE A 121 -0.94 12.45 2.68
C PHE A 121 0.48 12.95 2.82
N PHE A 122 1.45 12.21 2.30
CA PHE A 122 2.85 12.60 2.25
C PHE A 122 3.54 11.96 1.05
N HIS A 123 4.76 12.39 0.76
CA HIS A 123 5.52 11.85 -0.36
C HIS A 123 6.53 10.79 0.08
N ASP A 124 6.79 9.84 -0.82
CA ASP A 124 8.05 9.11 -0.83
C ASP A 124 9.21 10.01 -1.33
N PRO A 125 10.47 9.52 -1.34
CA PRO A 125 11.63 10.32 -1.74
C PRO A 125 11.55 10.90 -3.16
N ASP A 126 10.77 10.27 -4.04
CA ASP A 126 10.64 10.65 -5.44
C ASP A 126 9.38 11.45 -5.76
N GLY A 127 8.51 11.68 -4.77
CA GLY A 127 7.28 12.46 -4.91
C GLY A 127 6.05 11.61 -5.22
N PHE A 128 6.11 10.29 -5.08
CA PHE A 128 4.92 9.45 -5.14
C PHE A 128 4.09 9.64 -3.87
N MET A 129 2.78 9.79 -4.03
CA MET A 129 1.89 10.12 -2.92
C MET A 129 1.55 8.85 -2.13
N ILE A 130 1.73 8.90 -0.82
CA ILE A 130 1.31 7.89 0.15
C ILE A 130 0.14 8.47 0.94
N GLU A 131 -0.93 7.69 1.04
CA GLU A 131 -2.07 7.99 1.90
C GLU A 131 -2.11 7.00 3.07
N ILE A 132 -2.39 7.52 4.26
CA ILE A 132 -2.85 6.71 5.40
C ILE A 132 -4.30 7.07 5.66
N CYS A 133 -5.19 6.08 5.62
CA CYS A 133 -6.62 6.27 5.79
C CYS A 133 -7.20 5.24 6.77
N ASN A 134 -8.16 5.64 7.60
CA ASN A 134 -9.06 4.74 8.35
C ASN A 134 -10.39 4.49 7.60
N CYS A 135 -10.29 4.35 6.29
CA CYS A 135 -11.41 4.25 5.34
C CYS A 135 -12.27 3.00 5.57
N ASP A 136 -11.76 2.00 6.30
CA ASP A 136 -12.53 0.82 6.72
C ASP A 136 -13.73 1.14 7.61
N SER A 137 -13.78 2.35 8.17
CA SER A 137 -14.93 2.88 8.90
C SER A 137 -16.14 3.14 8.00
N LEU A 138 -15.95 3.35 6.69
CA LEU A 138 -17.04 3.59 5.75
C LEU A 138 -17.60 2.27 5.17
N PRO A 139 -18.93 2.15 5.03
CA PRO A 139 -19.52 0.99 4.36
C PRO A 139 -19.19 1.04 2.86
N VAL A 140 -18.70 -0.08 2.32
CA VAL A 140 -18.53 -0.23 0.87
C VAL A 140 -19.88 -0.60 0.25
N ILE A 141 -20.50 0.36 -0.44
CA ILE A 141 -21.81 0.17 -1.10
C ILE A 141 -21.59 0.15 -2.61
N PRO A 142 -21.67 -1.02 -3.29
CA PRO A 142 -21.57 -1.09 -4.74
C PRO A 142 -22.73 -0.33 -5.42
N LEU A 143 -22.42 0.45 -6.46
CA LEU A 143 -23.43 1.18 -7.24
C LEU A 143 -24.38 0.24 -8.03
N VAL A 144 -23.96 -1.01 -8.25
CA VAL A 144 -24.73 -2.07 -8.91
C VAL A 144 -24.48 -3.38 -8.15
N GLY A 145 -25.54 -4.02 -7.63
CA GLY A 145 -25.45 -5.26 -6.85
C GLY A 145 -25.61 -5.06 -5.34
N GLU A 146 -25.51 -6.16 -4.56
CA GLU A 146 -25.64 -6.13 -3.09
C GLU A 146 -24.35 -5.64 -2.39
N VAL A 147 -24.52 -5.11 -1.16
CA VAL A 147 -23.49 -4.50 -0.32
C VAL A 147 -22.36 -5.50 -0.01
N ALA A 148 -21.15 -5.22 -0.50
CA ALA A 148 -19.96 -5.96 -0.09
C ALA A 148 -19.45 -5.38 1.23
N ARG A 149 -19.34 -6.20 2.29
CA ARG A 149 -18.71 -5.75 3.53
C ARG A 149 -17.23 -5.46 3.27
N SER A 150 -16.70 -4.38 3.84
CA SER A 150 -15.25 -4.15 3.94
C SER A 150 -14.64 -5.35 4.64
N CYS A 151 -13.79 -6.10 3.93
CA CYS A 151 -13.14 -7.28 4.46
C CYS A 151 -12.10 -6.87 5.49
N SER A 152 -12.48 -6.79 6.76
CA SER A 152 -11.53 -7.07 7.83
C SER A 152 -11.17 -8.56 7.71
N LEU A 153 -9.99 -8.85 7.15
CA LEU A 153 -9.41 -10.19 6.97
C LEU A 153 -9.14 -10.94 8.29
N VAL A 154 -9.67 -10.46 9.41
CA VAL A 154 -9.52 -11.10 10.72
C VAL A 154 -10.57 -12.20 10.82
N ASN A 155 -10.35 -13.37 10.19
CA ASN A 155 -10.64 -14.70 10.77
C ASN A 155 -10.62 -15.91 9.80
N LEU A 156 -10.28 -15.79 8.50
CA LEU A 156 -10.28 -16.97 7.62
C LEU A 156 -8.93 -17.71 7.53
N GLU A 157 -7.79 -17.03 7.73
CA GLU A 157 -6.47 -17.64 7.49
C GLU A 157 -5.92 -18.46 8.67
N LYS A 158 -6.37 -18.20 9.91
CA LYS A 158 -5.84 -18.90 11.09
C LYS A 158 -6.14 -20.40 11.12
N MET A 159 -7.16 -20.89 10.41
CA MET A 159 -7.47 -22.33 10.34
C MET A 159 -6.72 -23.08 9.24
N GLN A 160 -6.34 -22.42 8.14
CA GLN A 160 -5.68 -23.07 7.00
C GLN A 160 -4.15 -23.12 7.15
N ASN A 161 -3.55 -22.09 7.76
CA ASN A 161 -2.10 -22.02 7.92
C ASN A 161 -1.56 -23.01 8.97
N GLN A 162 -2.31 -23.27 10.05
CA GLN A 162 -1.91 -24.28 11.04
C GLN A 162 -1.88 -25.70 10.43
N GLN A 163 -2.83 -26.05 9.56
CA GLN A 163 -2.86 -27.38 8.93
C GLN A 163 -1.79 -27.57 7.86
N GLN A 164 -1.38 -26.51 7.14
CA GLN A 164 -0.31 -26.59 6.14
C GLN A 164 1.09 -26.64 6.78
N ILE A 165 1.34 -25.86 7.83
CA ILE A 165 2.62 -25.88 8.55
C ILE A 165 2.84 -27.23 9.25
N GLN A 166 1.79 -27.83 9.83
CA GLN A 166 1.88 -29.17 10.43
C GLN A 166 2.18 -30.27 9.41
N LYS A 167 1.69 -30.14 8.17
CA LYS A 167 1.96 -31.10 7.09
C LYS A 167 3.38 -30.96 6.51
N MET A 168 3.92 -29.75 6.48
CA MET A 168 5.26 -29.49 5.94
C MET A 168 6.36 -29.97 6.92
N LEU A 169 6.14 -29.83 8.22
CA LEU A 169 7.07 -30.30 9.26
C LEU A 169 7.10 -31.82 9.44
N GLN A 170 6.12 -32.56 8.91
CA GLN A 170 6.10 -34.03 8.90
C GLN A 170 6.82 -34.64 7.69
N GLN A 171 7.34 -33.82 6.77
CA GLN A 171 8.03 -34.24 5.54
C GLN A 171 9.51 -33.84 5.49
N LEU A 172 10.06 -33.33 6.59
CA LEU A 172 11.50 -33.18 6.86
C LEU A 172 11.95 -34.26 7.85
#